data_AF-A0A317GWN6-F1
#
_entry.id   AF-A0A317GWN6-F1
#
_cell.length_a   1.000
_cell.length_b   1.000
_cell.length_c   1.000
_cell.angle_alpha   90.00
_cell.angle_beta   90.00
_cell.angle_gamma   90.00
#
_symmetry.space_group_name_H-M   'P 1'
#
loop_
_entity.id
_entity.type
_entity.pdbx_description
1 polymer ?
#
loop_
_entity_poly.entity_id
_entity_poly.type
_entity_poly.pdbx_seq_one_letter_code
_entity_poly.pdbx_strand_id
1 'polypeptide(L)'
;MAEEQFIYEEICRAIRSRSAKSLSPLLEESHVIYSEKGTSRIFRIRAQLLNAMKETGVDQNELPYILEEFQNTSHPLLIWAAARALRGQRKPDPAVLPVLLKAFKSLSHGDDFFSVDLPISSEEAEKTTAAAEIIKTLRFYGSLASGPLKELQKLLDEGSLSLNARDRITLAEAVAFVEKKAPTNISDCCNRDNSFGSQKLFRRPGNLKLQLGHIELQDQSGNVVKYSDFFVGKPTACVFFYTRCDNPAKCSLTITRLAQLQKLLRERGLHKLVRTAAISYDAHFDLPYRLNNYCRSRGMYLDEDNRSFRVTQKFELLREYLRLGVNYIGTIVNRHRVEVYLIDQYGHPRWASTRLHWDQEQIINQISKLLDRKKRSDFQSYFKGFVHNILSALIFLGIAFFPKCPLCWAVYLSAFGISGAQARILQPWLLPFIIASIILYLWILWKSCSSKKLWLPLYFGGSGVSLVILFSFIQQWRAGMGAGLALILAGSMLHSFQKFAFKSTREGAEAH
;
A
#
# COMPACT_ATOMS: atom_id res chain seq x y z
N MET A 1 -22.40 -20.11 -24.52
CA MET A 1 -23.31 -19.05 -25.02
C MET A 1 -23.66 -18.02 -23.96
N ALA A 2 -24.22 -18.39 -22.79
CA ALA A 2 -24.60 -17.41 -21.76
C ALA A 2 -23.46 -16.50 -21.25
N GLU A 3 -22.23 -17.02 -21.11
CA GLU A 3 -21.09 -16.22 -20.65
C GLU A 3 -20.53 -15.26 -21.72
N GLU A 4 -20.56 -15.66 -22.99
CA GLU A 4 -20.17 -14.79 -24.11
C GLU A 4 -21.14 -13.64 -24.24
N GLN A 5 -22.42 -13.96 -24.09
CA GLN A 5 -23.49 -12.98 -24.00
C GLN A 5 -23.23 -12.00 -22.84
N PHE A 6 -22.88 -12.51 -21.65
CA PHE A 6 -22.56 -11.66 -20.49
C PHE A 6 -21.38 -10.71 -20.76
N ILE A 7 -20.24 -11.23 -21.25
CA ILE A 7 -19.06 -10.39 -21.54
C ILE A 7 -19.40 -9.34 -22.60
N TYR A 8 -20.12 -9.75 -23.64
CA TYR A 8 -20.58 -8.84 -24.68
C TYR A 8 -21.50 -7.74 -24.11
N GLU A 9 -22.47 -8.09 -23.27
CA GLU A 9 -23.38 -7.15 -22.64
C GLU A 9 -22.66 -6.17 -21.71
N GLU A 10 -21.69 -6.63 -20.90
CA GLU A 10 -20.85 -5.76 -20.07
C GLU A 10 -20.05 -4.78 -20.93
N ILE A 11 -19.45 -5.26 -22.03
CA ILE A 11 -18.72 -4.39 -22.97
C ILE A 11 -19.66 -3.37 -23.61
N CYS A 12 -20.82 -3.78 -24.11
CA CYS A 12 -21.81 -2.88 -24.69
C CYS A 12 -22.27 -1.83 -23.66
N ARG A 13 -22.46 -2.22 -22.40
CA ARG A 13 -22.82 -1.31 -21.31
C ARG A 13 -21.70 -0.31 -21.01
N ALA A 14 -20.45 -0.77 -20.98
CA ALA A 14 -19.28 0.08 -20.77
C ALA A 14 -19.11 1.10 -21.91
N ILE A 15 -19.28 0.67 -23.15
CA ILE A 15 -19.24 1.54 -24.34
C ILE A 15 -20.35 2.59 -24.29
N ARG A 16 -21.60 2.18 -24.00
CA ARG A 16 -22.74 3.12 -23.86
C ARG A 16 -22.51 4.16 -22.76
N SER A 17 -21.93 3.75 -21.64
CA SER A 17 -21.62 4.63 -20.50
C SER A 17 -20.31 5.42 -20.66
N ARG A 18 -19.50 5.13 -21.69
CA ARG A 18 -18.15 5.68 -21.91
C ARG A 18 -17.27 5.61 -20.65
N SER A 19 -17.29 4.47 -19.97
CA SER A 19 -16.62 4.30 -18.68
C SER A 19 -15.77 3.05 -18.60
N ALA A 20 -14.46 3.22 -18.77
CA ALA A 20 -13.44 2.18 -18.59
C ALA A 20 -13.47 1.50 -17.22
N LYS A 21 -13.84 2.28 -16.20
CA LYS A 21 -13.91 1.84 -14.79
C LYS A 21 -14.84 0.65 -14.60
N SER A 22 -15.83 0.48 -15.49
CA SER A 22 -16.73 -0.67 -15.48
C SER A 22 -16.07 -1.96 -15.99
N LEU A 23 -14.99 -1.86 -16.78
CA LEU A 23 -14.29 -3.01 -17.36
C LEU A 23 -13.07 -3.46 -16.54
N SER A 24 -12.40 -2.56 -15.83
CA SER A 24 -11.22 -2.86 -15.01
C SER A 24 -11.44 -4.02 -14.01
N PRO A 25 -12.58 -4.13 -13.30
CA PRO A 25 -12.86 -5.25 -12.40
C PRO A 25 -12.90 -6.61 -13.12
N LEU A 26 -13.33 -6.63 -14.39
CA LEU A 26 -13.36 -7.85 -15.22
C LEU A 26 -11.96 -8.30 -15.63
N LEU A 27 -10.95 -7.43 -15.57
CA LEU A 27 -9.55 -7.75 -15.85
C LEU A 27 -8.80 -8.34 -14.65
N GLU A 28 -9.41 -8.40 -13.46
CA GLU A 28 -8.81 -9.04 -12.28
C GLU A 28 -8.66 -10.55 -12.48
N GLU A 29 -7.48 -11.12 -12.18
CA GLU A 29 -7.20 -12.54 -12.42
C GLU A 29 -8.18 -13.46 -11.70
N SER A 30 -8.57 -13.10 -10.47
CA SER A 30 -9.50 -13.86 -9.65
C SER A 30 -10.96 -13.73 -10.11
N HIS A 31 -11.25 -12.96 -11.16
CA HIS A 31 -12.62 -12.79 -11.63
C HIS A 31 -13.20 -14.12 -12.14
N VAL A 32 -14.48 -14.36 -11.82
CA VAL A 32 -15.18 -15.62 -12.13
C VAL A 32 -15.24 -15.93 -13.63
N ILE A 33 -15.17 -14.91 -14.49
CA ILE A 33 -15.15 -15.08 -15.96
C ILE A 33 -13.91 -15.82 -16.47
N TYR A 34 -12.89 -16.04 -15.63
CA TYR A 34 -11.70 -16.82 -15.98
C TYR A 34 -11.69 -18.22 -15.36
N SER A 35 -12.63 -18.50 -14.45
CA SER A 35 -12.73 -19.77 -13.74
C SER A 35 -12.92 -20.93 -14.73
N GLU A 36 -12.13 -21.99 -14.57
CA GLU A 36 -12.21 -23.21 -15.39
C GLU A 36 -12.01 -22.98 -16.91
N LYS A 37 -11.33 -21.89 -17.29
CA LYS A 37 -11.06 -21.58 -18.70
C LYS A 37 -9.60 -21.80 -19.06
N GLY A 38 -9.38 -22.41 -20.22
CA GLY A 38 -8.05 -22.56 -20.84
C GLY A 38 -7.41 -21.21 -21.17
N THR A 39 -6.08 -21.19 -21.21
CA THR A 39 -5.26 -19.99 -21.45
C THR A 39 -5.67 -19.22 -22.72
N SER A 40 -5.88 -19.91 -23.85
CA SER A 40 -6.29 -19.28 -25.11
C SER A 40 -7.64 -18.58 -24.99
N ARG A 41 -8.57 -19.14 -24.21
CA ARG A 41 -9.88 -18.54 -23.98
C ARG A 41 -9.77 -17.30 -23.11
N ILE A 42 -8.96 -17.34 -22.06
CA ILE A 42 -8.66 -16.17 -21.20
C ILE A 42 -8.06 -15.05 -22.04
N PHE A 43 -7.12 -15.36 -22.94
CA PHE A 43 -6.50 -14.36 -23.81
C PHE A 43 -7.52 -13.66 -24.70
N ARG A 44 -8.48 -14.38 -25.27
CA ARG A 44 -9.56 -13.78 -26.09
C ARG A 44 -10.46 -12.87 -25.25
N ILE A 45 -10.89 -13.32 -24.06
CA ILE A 45 -11.73 -12.51 -23.16
C ILE A 45 -11.01 -11.21 -22.78
N ARG A 46 -9.75 -11.30 -22.36
CA ARG A 46 -8.95 -10.13 -22.00
C ARG A 46 -8.73 -9.19 -23.18
N ALA A 47 -8.44 -9.73 -24.36
CA ALA A 47 -8.27 -8.94 -25.57
C ALA A 47 -9.55 -8.17 -25.93
N GLN A 48 -10.73 -8.77 -25.77
CA GLN A 48 -12.02 -8.09 -25.95
C GLN A 48 -12.19 -6.92 -24.98
N LEU A 49 -11.94 -7.16 -23.68
CA LEU A 49 -12.05 -6.14 -22.64
C LEU A 49 -11.08 -4.98 -22.87
N LEU A 50 -9.81 -5.28 -23.15
CA LEU A 50 -8.78 -4.27 -23.42
C LEU A 50 -9.08 -3.49 -24.71
N ASN A 51 -9.49 -4.17 -25.78
CA ASN A 51 -9.85 -3.48 -27.03
C ASN A 51 -11.03 -2.52 -26.83
N ALA A 52 -12.03 -2.90 -26.04
CA ALA A 52 -13.15 -2.03 -25.70
C ALA A 52 -12.71 -0.75 -24.95
N MET A 53 -11.61 -0.81 -24.19
CA MET A 53 -11.06 0.36 -23.49
C MET A 53 -10.59 1.48 -24.41
N LYS A 54 -10.28 1.19 -25.69
CA LYS A 54 -10.03 2.23 -26.70
C LYS A 54 -11.21 3.20 -26.80
N GLU A 55 -12.43 2.68 -26.79
CA GLU A 55 -13.66 3.45 -26.99
C GLU A 55 -14.25 3.97 -25.66
N THR A 56 -14.08 3.24 -24.56
CA THR A 56 -14.57 3.67 -23.24
C THR A 56 -13.65 4.68 -22.54
N GLY A 57 -12.44 4.85 -23.04
CA GLY A 57 -11.38 5.64 -22.43
C GLY A 57 -10.47 4.83 -21.49
N VAL A 58 -9.38 5.44 -21.04
CA VAL A 58 -8.42 4.87 -20.07
C VAL A 58 -7.97 5.98 -19.12
N ASP A 59 -8.12 5.76 -17.81
CA ASP A 59 -7.53 6.61 -16.76
C ASP A 59 -6.29 5.93 -16.15
N GLN A 60 -5.67 6.59 -15.17
CA GLN A 60 -4.45 6.14 -14.50
C GLN A 60 -4.61 4.82 -13.72
N ASN A 61 -5.84 4.48 -13.30
CA ASN A 61 -6.10 3.25 -12.53
C ASN A 61 -6.16 2.00 -13.44
N GLU A 62 -6.42 2.18 -14.73
CA GLU A 62 -6.50 1.14 -15.75
C GLU A 62 -5.12 0.79 -16.30
N LEU A 63 -4.17 1.75 -16.29
CA LEU A 63 -2.83 1.57 -16.85
C LEU A 63 -2.11 0.32 -16.34
N PRO A 64 -2.13 -0.06 -15.05
CA PRO A 64 -1.48 -1.29 -14.59
C PRO A 64 -1.97 -2.55 -15.30
N TYR A 65 -3.26 -2.66 -15.65
CA TYR A 65 -3.80 -3.81 -16.38
C TYR A 65 -3.31 -3.87 -17.83
N ILE A 66 -3.20 -2.70 -18.45
CA ILE A 66 -2.76 -2.57 -19.84
C ILE A 66 -1.25 -2.82 -19.94
N LEU A 67 -0.46 -2.19 -19.06
CA LEU A 67 0.99 -2.31 -18.99
C LEU A 67 1.46 -3.72 -18.62
N GLU A 68 0.64 -4.46 -17.86
CA GLU A 68 0.90 -5.86 -17.53
C GLU A 68 1.08 -6.71 -18.79
N GLU A 69 0.26 -6.50 -19.81
CA GLU A 69 0.33 -7.33 -21.02
C GLU A 69 1.63 -7.08 -21.80
N PHE A 70 2.14 -5.84 -21.82
CA PHE A 70 3.42 -5.55 -22.45
C PHE A 70 4.63 -6.12 -21.69
N GLN A 71 4.56 -6.22 -20.35
CA GLN A 71 5.69 -6.68 -19.55
C GLN A 71 5.72 -8.19 -19.36
N ASN A 72 4.54 -8.82 -19.36
CA ASN A 72 4.36 -10.17 -18.88
C ASN A 72 3.75 -11.11 -19.93
N THR A 73 3.51 -10.71 -21.17
CA THR A 73 3.12 -11.64 -22.23
C THR A 73 3.89 -11.37 -23.51
N SER A 74 4.11 -12.41 -24.29
CA SER A 74 4.58 -12.35 -25.68
C SER A 74 3.45 -12.63 -26.67
N HIS A 75 2.22 -12.85 -26.19
CA HIS A 75 1.10 -13.25 -27.04
C HIS A 75 0.60 -12.07 -27.91
N PRO A 76 0.68 -12.14 -29.25
CA PRO A 76 0.38 -11.01 -30.14
C PRO A 76 -1.01 -10.40 -29.93
N LEU A 77 -2.05 -11.23 -29.77
CA LEU A 77 -3.43 -10.75 -29.55
C LEU A 77 -3.57 -9.85 -28.31
N LEU A 78 -2.88 -10.16 -27.22
CA LEU A 78 -2.98 -9.37 -25.98
C LEU A 78 -2.20 -8.06 -26.11
N ILE A 79 -1.02 -8.11 -26.74
CA ILE A 79 -0.21 -6.92 -26.99
C ILE A 79 -0.95 -5.96 -27.93
N TRP A 80 -1.58 -6.49 -28.98
CA TRP A 80 -2.47 -5.75 -29.86
C TRP A 80 -3.60 -5.06 -29.10
N ALA A 81 -4.32 -5.80 -28.27
CA ALA A 81 -5.45 -5.24 -27.52
C ALA A 81 -5.00 -4.17 -26.53
N ALA A 82 -3.88 -4.40 -25.83
CA ALA A 82 -3.27 -3.45 -24.92
C ALA A 82 -2.80 -2.17 -25.65
N ALA A 83 -2.20 -2.30 -26.84
CA ALA A 83 -1.79 -1.16 -27.65
C ALA A 83 -3.00 -0.32 -28.08
N ARG A 84 -4.10 -0.97 -28.48
CA ARG A 84 -5.37 -0.28 -28.77
C ARG A 84 -5.94 0.40 -27.54
N ALA A 85 -5.95 -0.28 -26.39
CA ALA A 85 -6.43 0.28 -25.12
C ALA A 85 -5.72 1.59 -24.76
N LEU A 86 -4.39 1.65 -24.88
CA LEU A 86 -3.62 2.86 -24.58
C LEU A 86 -4.06 4.09 -25.39
N ARG A 87 -4.60 3.91 -26.59
CA ARG A 87 -5.13 5.00 -27.41
C ARG A 87 -6.47 5.56 -26.91
N GLY A 88 -7.10 4.91 -25.93
CA GLY A 88 -8.23 5.44 -25.18
C GLY A 88 -7.83 6.46 -24.10
N GLN A 89 -6.55 6.70 -23.85
CA GLN A 89 -6.12 7.72 -22.89
C GLN A 89 -6.52 9.12 -23.35
N ARG A 90 -7.16 9.89 -22.47
CA ARG A 90 -7.45 11.31 -22.74
C ARG A 90 -6.18 12.16 -22.80
N LYS A 91 -5.16 11.79 -22.01
CA LYS A 91 -3.86 12.45 -21.95
C LYS A 91 -2.78 11.36 -21.97
N PRO A 92 -1.99 11.24 -23.06
CA PRO A 92 -0.93 10.25 -23.15
C PRO A 92 0.10 10.42 -22.02
N ASP A 93 0.37 9.34 -21.29
CA ASP A 93 1.38 9.33 -20.22
C ASP A 93 2.75 8.86 -20.73
N PRO A 94 3.77 9.73 -20.81
CA PRO A 94 5.09 9.38 -21.36
C PRO A 94 5.78 8.22 -20.64
N ALA A 95 5.42 7.93 -19.38
CA ALA A 95 5.96 6.80 -18.63
C ALA A 95 5.64 5.43 -19.25
N VAL A 96 4.68 5.37 -20.18
CA VAL A 96 4.31 4.17 -20.95
C VAL A 96 5.33 3.87 -22.07
N LEU A 97 6.04 4.87 -22.59
CA LEU A 97 6.88 4.74 -23.79
C LEU A 97 8.02 3.71 -23.65
N PRO A 98 8.77 3.64 -22.53
CA PRO A 98 9.80 2.61 -22.36
C PRO A 98 9.22 1.19 -22.37
N VAL A 99 7.99 1.02 -21.87
CA VAL A 99 7.30 -0.29 -21.85
C VAL A 99 6.91 -0.71 -23.25
N LEU A 100 6.35 0.21 -24.06
CA LEU A 100 6.02 -0.05 -25.47
C LEU A 100 7.25 -0.42 -26.29
N LEU A 101 8.34 0.32 -26.14
CA LEU A 101 9.58 0.07 -26.84
C LEU A 101 10.16 -1.31 -26.47
N LYS A 102 10.15 -1.67 -25.18
CA LYS A 102 10.59 -2.99 -24.73
C LYS A 102 9.73 -4.11 -25.30
N ALA A 103 8.40 -3.95 -25.28
CA ALA A 103 7.48 -4.94 -25.84
C ALA A 103 7.69 -5.11 -27.34
N PHE A 104 7.86 -4.01 -28.07
CA PHE A 104 8.16 -4.04 -29.51
C PHE A 104 9.44 -4.84 -29.80
N LYS A 105 10.53 -4.59 -29.06
CA LYS A 105 11.77 -5.35 -29.21
C LYS A 105 11.57 -6.85 -28.96
N SER A 106 10.72 -7.23 -28.01
CA SER A 106 10.41 -8.64 -27.75
C SER A 106 9.59 -9.33 -28.85
N LEU A 107 8.84 -8.56 -29.66
CA LEU A 107 8.06 -9.09 -30.78
C LEU A 107 8.90 -9.35 -32.04
N SER A 108 10.09 -8.78 -32.14
CA SER A 108 10.93 -8.81 -33.36
C SER A 108 11.25 -10.22 -33.91
N HIS A 109 11.06 -11.28 -33.11
CA HIS A 109 11.34 -12.67 -33.49
C HIS A 109 10.08 -13.56 -33.59
N GLY A 110 8.88 -13.00 -33.39
CA GLY A 110 7.65 -13.80 -33.32
C GLY A 110 6.35 -13.01 -33.55
N ASP A 111 6.43 -11.85 -34.19
CA ASP A 111 5.25 -11.10 -34.61
C ASP A 111 4.62 -11.76 -35.83
N ASP A 112 3.31 -12.01 -35.76
CA ASP A 112 2.56 -12.69 -36.81
C ASP A 112 1.17 -12.05 -36.94
N PHE A 113 0.55 -12.25 -38.10
CA PHE A 113 -0.81 -11.84 -38.35
C PHE A 113 -1.78 -12.70 -37.55
N PHE A 114 -2.82 -12.08 -37.00
CA PHE A 114 -3.94 -12.80 -36.41
C PHE A 114 -5.26 -12.21 -36.88
N SER A 115 -6.27 -13.09 -37.06
CA SER A 115 -7.65 -12.63 -37.26
C SER A 115 -8.23 -12.18 -35.93
N VAL A 116 -8.83 -11.00 -35.94
CA VAL A 116 -9.57 -10.47 -34.80
C VAL A 116 -11.04 -10.82 -35.02
N ASP A 117 -11.41 -12.07 -34.72
CA ASP A 117 -12.82 -12.49 -34.70
C ASP A 117 -13.46 -11.99 -33.39
N LEU A 118 -13.51 -10.66 -33.22
CA LEU A 118 -14.11 -10.03 -32.05
C LEU A 118 -15.46 -9.44 -32.43
N PRO A 119 -16.56 -9.74 -31.68
CA PRO A 119 -17.92 -9.31 -32.03
C PRO A 119 -18.15 -7.79 -32.09
N ILE A 120 -17.16 -6.98 -31.73
CA ILE A 120 -17.29 -5.55 -31.42
C ILE A 120 -16.47 -4.67 -32.38
N SER A 121 -15.70 -5.25 -33.32
CA SER A 121 -15.00 -4.48 -34.36
C SER A 121 -15.86 -4.39 -35.61
N SER A 122 -16.52 -3.25 -35.83
CA SER A 122 -17.22 -2.95 -37.09
C SER A 122 -16.28 -2.52 -38.22
N GLU A 123 -15.01 -2.20 -37.90
CA GLU A 123 -13.95 -2.12 -38.91
C GLU A 123 -13.57 -3.56 -39.27
N GLU A 124 -13.69 -3.88 -40.57
CA GLU A 124 -13.31 -5.15 -41.19
C GLU A 124 -12.09 -5.75 -40.50
N ALA A 125 -12.08 -7.08 -40.36
CA ALA A 125 -10.98 -7.88 -39.79
C ALA A 125 -9.66 -7.60 -40.51
N GLU A 126 -9.06 -6.45 -40.22
CA GLU A 126 -7.89 -5.96 -40.89
C GLU A 126 -6.73 -6.80 -40.37
N LYS A 127 -6.13 -7.59 -41.28
CA LYS A 127 -4.91 -8.35 -40.97
C LYS A 127 -3.87 -7.36 -40.45
N THR A 128 -3.67 -7.37 -39.14
CA THR A 128 -2.73 -6.50 -38.43
C THR A 128 -1.80 -7.37 -37.60
N THR A 129 -0.73 -6.75 -37.12
CA THR A 129 0.27 -7.38 -36.26
C THR A 129 0.33 -6.65 -34.92
N ALA A 130 0.97 -7.26 -33.91
CA ALA A 130 1.15 -6.59 -32.63
C ALA A 130 2.16 -5.44 -32.77
N ALA A 131 3.19 -5.57 -33.60
CA ALA A 131 4.15 -4.51 -33.88
C ALA A 131 3.48 -3.30 -34.55
N ALA A 132 2.62 -3.54 -35.57
CA ALA A 132 1.86 -2.48 -36.24
C ALA A 132 1.05 -1.66 -35.25
N GLU A 133 0.33 -2.32 -34.32
CA GLU A 133 -0.46 -1.60 -33.33
C GLU A 133 0.37 -0.84 -32.31
N ILE A 134 1.55 -1.35 -31.92
CA ILE A 134 2.48 -0.58 -31.10
C ILE A 134 2.94 0.68 -31.85
N ILE A 135 3.31 0.58 -33.13
CA ILE A 135 3.73 1.73 -33.94
C ILE A 135 2.59 2.76 -34.06
N LYS A 136 1.37 2.31 -34.34
CA LYS A 136 0.18 3.19 -34.37
C LYS A 136 -0.04 3.88 -33.02
N THR A 137 0.22 3.18 -31.92
CA THR A 137 0.15 3.75 -30.57
C THR A 137 1.28 4.75 -30.31
N LEU A 138 2.52 4.48 -30.71
CA LEU A 138 3.61 5.46 -30.64
C LEU A 138 3.28 6.72 -31.45
N ARG A 139 2.71 6.57 -32.65
CA ARG A 139 2.20 7.70 -33.45
C ARG A 139 1.12 8.50 -32.72
N PHE A 140 0.20 7.84 -32.02
CA PHE A 140 -0.82 8.50 -31.19
C PHE A 140 -0.22 9.36 -30.08
N TYR A 141 0.92 8.93 -29.50
CA TYR A 141 1.66 9.71 -28.50
C TYR A 141 2.36 10.96 -29.08
N GLY A 142 2.41 11.10 -30.41
CA GLY A 142 2.88 12.31 -31.08
C GLY A 142 4.35 12.63 -30.75
N SER A 143 4.63 13.90 -30.45
CA SER A 143 5.98 14.40 -30.15
C SER A 143 6.65 13.70 -28.96
N LEU A 144 5.88 13.19 -28.00
CA LEU A 144 6.40 12.43 -26.86
C LEU A 144 7.13 11.15 -27.31
N ALA A 145 6.69 10.54 -28.41
CA ALA A 145 7.25 9.30 -28.94
C ALA A 145 8.39 9.50 -29.95
N SER A 146 8.88 10.73 -30.15
CA SER A 146 9.96 11.03 -31.11
C SER A 146 11.23 10.21 -30.83
N GLY A 147 11.65 10.13 -29.57
CA GLY A 147 12.81 9.32 -29.15
C GLY A 147 12.65 7.82 -29.48
N PRO A 148 11.61 7.15 -28.94
CA PRO A 148 11.33 5.74 -29.27
C PRO A 148 11.21 5.45 -30.76
N LEU A 149 10.53 6.30 -31.55
CA LEU A 149 10.37 6.09 -32.99
C LEU A 149 11.70 6.19 -33.74
N LYS A 150 12.55 7.16 -33.40
CA LYS A 150 13.90 7.28 -33.96
C LYS A 150 14.78 6.09 -33.60
N GLU A 151 14.66 5.57 -32.38
CA GLU A 151 15.37 4.37 -31.97
C GLU A 151 14.92 3.14 -32.77
N LEU A 152 13.62 2.97 -33.00
CA LEU A 152 13.10 1.89 -33.85
C LEU A 152 13.57 2.00 -35.30
N GLN A 153 13.57 3.22 -35.87
CA GLN A 153 14.08 3.46 -37.21
C GLN A 153 15.57 3.11 -37.30
N LYS A 154 16.37 3.57 -36.34
CA LYS A 154 17.80 3.25 -36.26
C LYS A 154 18.05 1.74 -36.21
N LEU A 155 17.32 1.01 -35.35
CA LEU A 155 17.46 -0.45 -35.25
C LEU A 155 17.06 -1.17 -36.55
N LEU A 156 16.09 -0.63 -37.29
CA LEU A 156 15.69 -1.15 -38.60
C LEU A 156 16.80 -0.92 -39.65
N ASP A 157 17.38 0.28 -39.68
CA ASP A 157 18.43 0.67 -40.62
C ASP A 157 19.74 -0.11 -40.37
N GLU A 158 20.07 -0.39 -39.11
CA GLU A 158 21.21 -1.20 -38.69
C GLU A 158 20.99 -2.71 -38.89
N GLY A 159 19.81 -3.14 -39.36
CA GLY A 159 19.47 -4.55 -39.54
C GLY A 159 19.29 -5.34 -38.24
N SER A 160 19.27 -4.65 -37.09
CA SER A 160 19.07 -5.26 -35.75
C SER A 160 17.59 -5.56 -35.45
N LEU A 161 16.68 -5.14 -36.33
CA LEU A 161 15.24 -5.36 -36.25
C LEU A 161 14.72 -5.84 -37.60
N SER A 162 13.91 -6.90 -37.59
CA SER A 162 13.17 -7.36 -38.78
C SER A 162 11.70 -6.99 -38.66
N LEU A 163 11.17 -6.33 -39.70
CA LEU A 163 9.75 -6.03 -39.86
C LEU A 163 9.28 -6.46 -41.24
N ASN A 164 8.02 -6.89 -41.33
CA ASN A 164 7.36 -7.11 -42.61
C ASN A 164 7.19 -5.77 -43.37
N ALA A 165 6.95 -5.84 -44.68
CA ALA A 165 6.87 -4.65 -45.53
C ALA A 165 5.79 -3.63 -45.07
N ARG A 166 4.65 -4.12 -44.57
CA ARG A 166 3.54 -3.27 -44.10
C ARG A 166 3.91 -2.49 -42.84
N ASP A 167 4.59 -3.14 -41.91
CA ASP A 167 4.98 -2.54 -40.64
C ASP A 167 6.14 -1.55 -40.82
N ARG A 168 7.04 -1.80 -41.80
CA ARG A 168 8.06 -0.82 -42.22
C ARG A 168 7.42 0.47 -42.73
N ILE A 169 6.40 0.37 -43.58
CA ILE A 169 5.66 1.54 -44.07
C ILE A 169 4.98 2.26 -42.91
N THR A 170 4.33 1.51 -42.01
CA THR A 170 3.66 2.07 -40.83
C THR A 170 4.64 2.83 -39.93
N LEU A 171 5.86 2.32 -39.74
CA LEU A 171 6.92 2.97 -38.98
C LEU A 171 7.37 4.26 -39.66
N ALA A 172 7.67 4.22 -40.96
CA ALA A 172 8.09 5.39 -41.73
C ALA A 172 7.04 6.51 -41.68
N GLU A 173 5.76 6.18 -41.83
CA GLU A 173 4.66 7.14 -41.69
C GLU A 173 4.56 7.73 -40.28
N ALA A 174 4.76 6.91 -39.24
CA ALA A 174 4.74 7.37 -37.86
C ALA A 174 5.89 8.34 -37.56
N VAL A 175 7.10 8.04 -38.02
CA VAL A 175 8.28 8.92 -37.91
C VAL A 175 8.01 10.25 -38.60
N ALA A 176 7.61 10.21 -39.89
CA ALA A 176 7.33 11.41 -40.67
C ALA A 176 6.21 12.27 -40.06
N PHE A 177 5.18 11.65 -39.48
CA PHE A 177 4.10 12.35 -38.79
C PHE A 177 4.58 13.10 -37.54
N VAL A 178 5.43 12.46 -36.73
CA VAL A 178 5.94 13.05 -35.49
C VAL A 178 6.95 14.16 -35.78
N GLU A 179 7.79 14.00 -36.80
CA GLU A 179 8.75 15.02 -37.24
C GLU A 179 8.07 16.30 -37.75
N LYS A 180 6.98 16.16 -38.52
CA LYS A 180 6.16 17.31 -38.97
C LYS A 180 5.50 18.09 -37.83
N LYS A 181 5.34 17.49 -36.65
CA LYS A 181 4.62 18.08 -35.50
C LYS A 181 5.53 18.54 -34.35
N ALA A 182 6.85 18.36 -34.42
CA ALA A 182 7.71 18.57 -33.26
C ALA A 182 8.08 20.05 -33.03
N PRO A 183 7.83 20.63 -31.84
CA PRO A 183 8.66 21.71 -31.30
C PRO A 183 9.99 21.16 -30.76
N THR A 184 11.06 21.95 -30.89
CA THR A 184 12.49 21.60 -30.77
C THR A 184 13.04 21.35 -29.36
N ASN A 185 12.23 21.29 -28.30
CA ASN A 185 12.75 21.04 -26.95
C ASN A 185 11.76 20.26 -26.09
N ILE A 186 11.98 18.95 -25.96
CA ILE A 186 11.39 18.15 -24.90
C ILE A 186 12.57 17.51 -24.17
N SER A 187 12.96 18.14 -23.06
CA SER A 187 13.98 17.66 -22.14
C SER A 187 13.51 16.37 -21.45
N ASP A 188 14.41 15.40 -21.40
CA ASP A 188 14.49 14.23 -20.52
C ASP A 188 13.16 13.59 -20.07
N CYS A 189 12.61 12.78 -20.96
CA CYS A 189 11.56 11.79 -20.67
C CYS A 189 12.05 10.66 -19.73
N CYS A 190 13.37 10.52 -19.52
CA CYS A 190 14.00 9.32 -18.98
C CYS A 190 14.09 9.22 -17.46
N ASN A 191 13.56 10.16 -16.67
CA ASN A 191 13.82 10.22 -15.22
C ASN A 191 12.57 10.30 -14.31
N ARG A 192 11.38 9.91 -14.79
CA ARG A 192 10.19 9.82 -13.93
C ARG A 192 10.02 8.43 -13.32
N ASP A 193 9.74 8.40 -12.02
CA ASP A 193 9.43 7.20 -11.24
C ASP A 193 8.19 6.47 -11.82
N ASN A 194 8.42 5.31 -12.43
CA ASN A 194 7.39 4.39 -12.94
C ASN A 194 6.65 3.67 -11.79
N SER A 195 5.94 4.43 -10.96
CA SER A 195 5.26 3.91 -9.76
C SER A 195 3.87 3.31 -10.00
N PHE A 196 3.56 2.91 -11.24
CA PHE A 196 2.32 2.22 -11.58
C PHE A 196 2.20 0.90 -10.78
N GLY A 197 0.99 0.61 -10.29
CA GLY A 197 0.69 -0.68 -9.63
C GLY A 197 1.16 -0.82 -8.18
N SER A 198 1.81 0.21 -7.61
CA SER A 198 2.16 0.22 -6.18
C SER A 198 0.97 0.67 -5.31
N GLN A 199 0.63 -0.10 -4.27
CA GLN A 199 -0.50 0.19 -3.40
C GLN A 199 -0.11 0.09 -1.93
N LYS A 200 -0.48 1.11 -1.14
CA LYS A 200 -0.46 1.00 0.32
C LYS A 200 -1.64 0.13 0.75
N LEU A 201 -1.35 -1.03 1.31
CA LEU A 201 -2.37 -1.90 1.85
C LEU A 201 -2.74 -1.42 3.26
N PHE A 202 -3.91 -0.79 3.39
CA PHE A 202 -4.52 -0.49 4.68
C PHE A 202 -5.77 -1.35 4.85
N ARG A 203 -5.63 -2.50 5.50
CA ARG A 203 -6.76 -3.18 6.12
C ARG A 203 -6.34 -3.78 7.47
N ARG A 204 -7.21 -3.64 8.47
CA ARG A 204 -7.24 -4.49 9.68
C ARG A 204 -8.46 -5.40 9.56
N PRO A 205 -8.37 -6.58 8.91
CA PRO A 205 -9.40 -7.60 9.08
C PRO A 205 -9.09 -8.35 10.39
N GLY A 206 -9.82 -8.03 11.46
CA GLY A 206 -9.58 -8.62 12.78
C GLY A 206 -9.73 -10.14 12.81
N ASN A 207 -10.72 -10.69 12.08
CA ASN A 207 -11.07 -12.11 12.13
C ASN A 207 -10.16 -13.00 11.28
N LEU A 208 -9.79 -12.59 10.06
CA LEU A 208 -8.87 -13.38 9.21
C LEU A 208 -7.48 -13.55 9.86
N LYS A 209 -7.04 -12.60 10.68
CA LYS A 209 -5.71 -12.62 11.33
C LYS A 209 -5.51 -13.86 12.21
N LEU A 210 -6.51 -14.16 13.05
CA LEU A 210 -6.45 -15.29 13.99
C LEU A 210 -6.38 -16.62 13.25
N GLN A 211 -7.11 -16.72 12.14
CA GLN A 211 -7.14 -17.93 11.31
C GLN A 211 -5.85 -18.10 10.49
N LEU A 212 -5.26 -17.00 10.01
CA LEU A 212 -4.04 -17.02 9.20
C LEU A 212 -2.83 -17.55 9.97
N GLY A 213 -2.72 -17.20 11.26
CA GLY A 213 -1.57 -17.59 12.10
C GLY A 213 -1.33 -19.09 12.15
N HIS A 214 -2.39 -19.91 12.02
CA HIS A 214 -2.33 -21.36 12.09
C HIS A 214 -2.19 -22.05 10.72
N ILE A 215 -2.08 -21.30 9.61
CA ILE A 215 -1.85 -21.89 8.29
C ILE A 215 -0.48 -22.55 8.28
N GLU A 216 -0.44 -23.81 7.82
CA GLU A 216 0.80 -24.57 7.69
C GLU A 216 1.46 -24.30 6.35
N LEU A 217 2.76 -24.04 6.42
CA LEU A 217 3.66 -23.83 5.32
C LEU A 217 4.71 -24.92 5.36
N GLN A 218 4.90 -25.63 4.26
CA GLN A 218 6.04 -26.54 4.13
C GLN A 218 7.13 -25.86 3.33
N ASP A 219 8.34 -25.79 3.90
CA ASP A 219 9.49 -25.16 3.27
C ASP A 219 10.22 -26.06 2.26
N GLN A 220 11.26 -25.53 1.61
CA GLN A 220 12.08 -26.23 0.62
C GLN A 220 12.78 -27.49 1.15
N SER A 221 12.93 -27.60 2.47
CA SER A 221 13.59 -28.73 3.15
C SER A 221 12.57 -29.76 3.63
N GLY A 222 11.27 -29.50 3.45
CA GLY A 222 10.19 -30.38 3.91
C GLY A 222 9.72 -30.09 5.33
N ASN A 223 10.28 -29.09 6.02
CA ASN A 223 9.85 -28.74 7.36
C ASN A 223 8.52 -28.01 7.31
N VAL A 224 7.62 -28.34 8.23
CA VAL A 224 6.34 -27.66 8.39
C VAL A 224 6.46 -26.60 9.47
N VAL A 225 6.09 -25.36 9.13
CA VAL A 225 6.05 -24.22 10.04
C VAL A 225 4.70 -23.52 9.92
N LYS A 226 4.26 -22.82 10.97
CA LYS A 226 3.06 -22.00 10.86
C LYS A 226 3.38 -20.65 10.24
N TYR A 227 2.40 -20.02 9.61
CA TYR A 227 2.52 -18.65 9.09
C TYR A 227 3.04 -17.69 10.17
N SER A 228 2.51 -17.78 11.40
CA SER A 228 2.96 -16.93 12.52
C SER A 228 4.44 -17.09 12.83
N ASP A 229 4.99 -18.29 12.70
CA ASP A 229 6.34 -18.61 13.15
C ASP A 229 7.37 -17.96 12.21
N PHE A 230 7.05 -17.86 10.91
CA PHE A 230 7.95 -17.27 9.92
C PHE A 230 7.69 -15.77 9.67
N PHE A 231 6.43 -15.34 9.61
CA PHE A 231 6.10 -13.96 9.21
C PHE A 231 6.00 -12.96 10.39
N VAL A 232 6.15 -13.41 11.63
CA VAL A 232 6.20 -12.54 12.82
C VAL A 232 7.65 -12.39 13.33
N GLY A 233 7.96 -11.22 13.88
CA GLY A 233 9.25 -10.87 14.48
C GLY A 233 10.16 -10.03 13.58
N LYS A 234 10.23 -10.34 12.28
CA LYS A 234 11.00 -9.59 11.27
C LYS A 234 10.13 -9.21 10.07
N PRO A 235 10.27 -8.00 9.51
CA PRO A 235 9.66 -7.67 8.23
C PRO A 235 10.10 -8.66 7.15
N THR A 236 9.18 -8.99 6.23
CA THR A 236 9.39 -9.99 5.19
C THR A 236 8.99 -9.44 3.83
N ALA A 237 9.87 -9.58 2.83
CA ALA A 237 9.51 -9.41 1.42
C ALA A 237 9.03 -10.76 0.86
N CYS A 238 7.74 -10.84 0.52
CA CYS A 238 7.07 -12.06 0.11
C CYS A 238 6.62 -11.96 -1.35
N VAL A 239 7.04 -12.91 -2.18
CA VAL A 239 6.61 -13.04 -3.59
C VAL A 239 5.87 -14.34 -3.82
N PHE A 240 5.18 -14.44 -4.95
CA PHE A 240 4.45 -15.64 -5.34
C PHE A 240 4.88 -16.15 -6.72
N PHE A 241 4.90 -17.47 -6.89
CA PHE A 241 5.35 -18.13 -8.11
C PHE A 241 4.76 -19.54 -8.24
N TYR A 242 5.10 -20.29 -9.28
CA TYR A 242 4.97 -21.75 -9.31
C TYR A 242 5.95 -22.31 -10.33
N THR A 243 6.38 -23.57 -10.18
CA THR A 243 7.50 -24.09 -10.98
C THR A 243 7.12 -24.45 -12.42
N ARG A 244 5.82 -24.67 -12.71
CA ARG A 244 5.30 -24.99 -14.05
C ARG A 244 5.03 -23.77 -14.94
N CYS A 245 5.30 -22.57 -14.46
CA CYS A 245 5.10 -21.36 -15.26
C CYS A 245 6.01 -21.37 -16.48
N ASP A 246 5.41 -21.40 -17.67
CA ASP A 246 6.08 -21.38 -18.97
C ASP A 246 6.60 -19.99 -19.35
N ASN A 247 6.15 -18.96 -18.64
CA ASN A 247 6.48 -17.58 -18.94
C ASN A 247 7.74 -17.11 -18.18
N PRO A 248 8.89 -16.95 -18.86
CA PRO A 248 10.13 -16.58 -18.20
C PRO A 248 10.09 -15.16 -17.61
N ALA A 249 9.26 -14.26 -18.17
CA ALA A 249 9.11 -12.89 -17.71
C ALA A 249 8.24 -12.76 -16.45
N LYS A 250 7.62 -13.85 -15.98
CA LYS A 250 6.83 -13.89 -14.74
C LYS A 250 7.56 -14.60 -13.61
N CYS A 251 7.26 -15.88 -13.36
CA CYS A 251 7.73 -16.60 -12.18
C CYS A 251 9.24 -16.73 -12.12
N SER A 252 9.88 -17.06 -13.24
CA SER A 252 11.34 -17.19 -13.29
C SER A 252 12.03 -15.86 -12.96
N LEU A 253 11.64 -14.79 -13.65
CA LEU A 253 12.14 -13.44 -13.38
C LEU A 253 11.84 -12.95 -11.96
N THR A 254 10.68 -13.28 -11.39
CA THR A 254 10.31 -12.93 -10.01
C THR A 254 11.28 -13.51 -9.00
N ILE A 255 11.65 -14.79 -9.14
CA ILE A 255 12.63 -15.43 -8.25
C ILE A 255 14.03 -14.88 -8.48
N THR A 256 14.43 -14.62 -9.74
CA THR A 256 15.71 -13.96 -10.04
C THR A 256 15.80 -12.57 -9.41
N ARG A 257 14.72 -11.78 -9.46
CA ARG A 257 14.67 -10.47 -8.82
C ARG A 257 14.71 -10.57 -7.29
N LEU A 258 14.08 -11.59 -6.71
CA LEU A 258 14.16 -11.85 -5.28
C LEU A 258 15.60 -12.17 -4.85
N ALA A 259 16.30 -12.98 -5.63
CA ALA A 259 17.73 -13.26 -5.42
C ALA A 259 18.59 -11.98 -5.51
N GLN A 260 18.32 -11.10 -6.47
CA GLN A 260 18.98 -9.79 -6.58
C GLN A 260 18.68 -8.91 -5.37
N LEU A 261 17.43 -8.89 -4.89
CA LEU A 261 17.05 -8.19 -3.66
C LEU A 261 17.82 -8.72 -2.44
N GLN A 262 18.00 -10.04 -2.30
CA GLN A 262 18.82 -10.63 -1.22
C GLN A 262 20.28 -10.17 -1.27
N LYS A 263 20.85 -9.97 -2.47
CA LYS A 263 22.20 -9.43 -2.63
C LYS A 263 22.26 -7.97 -2.16
N LEU A 264 21.35 -7.13 -2.63
CA LEU A 264 21.28 -5.72 -2.24
C LEU A 264 21.01 -5.54 -0.74
N LEU A 265 20.17 -6.39 -0.12
CA LEU A 265 19.95 -6.39 1.33
C LEU A 265 21.23 -6.71 2.11
N ARG A 266 22.10 -7.58 1.58
CA ARG A 266 23.41 -7.86 2.17
C ARG A 266 24.36 -6.68 2.04
N GLU A 267 24.46 -6.11 0.84
CA GLU A 267 25.29 -4.93 0.54
C GLU A 267 24.93 -3.74 1.43
N ARG A 268 23.64 -3.55 1.74
CA ARG A 268 23.17 -2.50 2.65
C ARG A 268 23.13 -2.88 4.13
N GLY A 269 23.64 -4.05 4.50
CA GLY A 269 23.66 -4.52 5.90
C GLY A 269 22.27 -4.82 6.50
N LEU A 270 21.22 -4.90 5.68
CA LEU A 270 19.84 -5.12 6.11
C LEU A 270 19.44 -6.59 6.20
N HIS A 271 20.24 -7.50 5.64
CA HIS A 271 19.96 -8.94 5.54
C HIS A 271 19.65 -9.64 6.88
N LYS A 272 20.15 -9.14 8.02
CA LYS A 272 19.83 -9.71 9.34
C LYS A 272 18.48 -9.23 9.91
N LEU A 273 17.98 -8.11 9.40
CA LEU A 273 16.78 -7.42 9.89
C LEU A 273 15.52 -7.78 9.10
N VAL A 274 15.68 -8.40 7.93
CA VAL A 274 14.62 -8.61 6.94
C VAL A 274 14.67 -10.04 6.42
N ARG A 275 13.50 -10.66 6.28
CA ARG A 275 13.33 -11.98 5.68
C ARG A 275 12.90 -11.89 4.23
N THR A 276 13.14 -12.95 3.45
CA THR A 276 12.52 -13.13 2.14
C THR A 276 11.75 -14.43 2.06
N ALA A 277 10.60 -14.40 1.38
CA ALA A 277 9.73 -15.56 1.18
C ALA A 277 9.31 -15.66 -0.28
N ALA A 278 9.31 -16.87 -0.82
CA ALA A 278 8.68 -17.20 -2.10
C ALA A 278 7.62 -18.28 -1.89
N ILE A 279 6.35 -17.99 -2.15
CA ILE A 279 5.24 -18.94 -1.92
C ILE A 279 4.73 -19.46 -3.26
N SER A 280 4.60 -20.78 -3.38
CA SER A 280 4.04 -21.40 -4.58
C SER A 280 2.51 -21.28 -4.65
N TYR A 281 1.99 -21.00 -5.84
CA TYR A 281 0.58 -21.11 -6.21
C TYR A 281 0.12 -22.55 -6.42
N ASP A 282 1.05 -23.48 -6.58
CA ASP A 282 0.80 -24.84 -7.05
C ASP A 282 1.33 -25.86 -6.03
N ALA A 283 0.79 -25.79 -4.82
CA ALA A 283 1.30 -26.55 -3.67
C ALA A 283 1.31 -28.08 -3.86
N HIS A 284 0.41 -28.60 -4.70
CA HIS A 284 0.33 -30.02 -5.00
C HIS A 284 1.49 -30.48 -5.88
N PHE A 285 1.87 -29.68 -6.88
CA PHE A 285 2.98 -30.01 -7.78
C PHE A 285 4.34 -29.59 -7.22
N ASP A 286 4.40 -28.44 -6.54
CA ASP A 286 5.65 -27.83 -6.09
C ASP A 286 6.12 -28.42 -4.76
N LEU A 287 6.54 -29.68 -4.80
CA LEU A 287 7.13 -30.41 -3.67
C LEU A 287 8.43 -29.74 -3.18
N PRO A 288 8.85 -29.96 -1.92
CA PRO A 288 10.03 -29.30 -1.33
C PRO A 288 11.28 -29.33 -2.20
N TYR A 289 11.65 -30.49 -2.76
CA TYR A 289 12.82 -30.61 -3.62
C TYR A 289 12.72 -29.79 -4.92
N ARG A 290 11.51 -29.62 -5.48
CA ARG A 290 11.28 -28.78 -6.68
C ARG A 290 11.41 -27.31 -6.34
N LEU A 291 10.85 -26.88 -5.21
CA LEU A 291 11.02 -25.53 -4.68
C LEU A 291 12.51 -25.21 -4.50
N ASN A 292 13.24 -26.09 -3.83
CA ASN A 292 14.68 -25.93 -3.60
C ASN A 292 15.46 -25.77 -4.91
N ASN A 293 15.28 -26.71 -5.86
CA ASN A 293 15.98 -26.69 -7.14
C ASN A 293 15.61 -25.45 -7.97
N TYR A 294 14.32 -25.13 -8.06
CA TYR A 294 13.84 -23.99 -8.84
C TYR A 294 14.39 -22.66 -8.31
N CYS A 295 14.36 -22.46 -6.99
CA CYS A 295 14.87 -21.25 -6.35
C CYS A 295 16.39 -21.12 -6.48
N ARG A 296 17.14 -22.19 -6.19
CA ARG A 296 18.61 -22.17 -6.27
C ARG A 296 19.12 -21.95 -7.69
N SER A 297 18.50 -22.58 -8.70
CA SER A 297 18.93 -22.42 -10.09
C SER A 297 18.69 -20.99 -10.63
N ARG A 298 17.93 -20.17 -9.91
CA ARG A 298 17.68 -18.74 -10.19
C ARG A 298 18.45 -17.81 -9.26
N GLY A 299 19.41 -18.36 -8.51
CA GLY A 299 20.33 -17.62 -7.66
C GLY A 299 19.78 -17.24 -6.29
N MET A 300 18.59 -17.72 -5.91
CA MET A 300 18.04 -17.45 -4.58
C MET A 300 18.87 -18.17 -3.52
N TYR A 301 19.31 -17.43 -2.52
CA TYR A 301 19.92 -17.99 -1.32
C TYR A 301 18.82 -18.46 -0.37
N LEU A 302 18.94 -19.70 0.12
CA LEU A 302 17.95 -20.34 0.98
C LEU A 302 18.59 -20.68 2.33
N ASP A 303 18.01 -20.15 3.41
CA ASP A 303 18.43 -20.32 4.80
C ASP A 303 17.24 -20.13 5.77
N GLU A 304 17.49 -19.89 7.06
CA GLU A 304 16.42 -19.72 8.05
C GLU A 304 15.56 -18.46 7.84
N ASP A 305 16.13 -17.37 7.30
CA ASP A 305 15.48 -16.08 7.07
C ASP A 305 15.01 -15.93 5.59
N ASN A 306 15.45 -16.81 4.71
CA ASN A 306 15.19 -16.80 3.27
C ASN A 306 14.65 -18.16 2.83
N ARG A 307 13.33 -18.29 2.69
CA ARG A 307 12.69 -19.58 2.44
C ARG A 307 11.75 -19.55 1.25
N SER A 308 11.52 -20.72 0.67
CA SER A 308 10.43 -20.93 -0.28
C SER A 308 9.44 -21.93 0.28
N PHE A 309 8.15 -21.67 0.09
CA PHE A 309 7.08 -22.42 0.73
C PHE A 309 6.06 -22.93 -0.27
N ARG A 310 5.43 -24.04 0.11
CA ARG A 310 4.08 -24.39 -0.34
C ARG A 310 3.12 -24.33 0.83
N VAL A 311 1.87 -23.97 0.55
CA VAL A 311 0.80 -23.94 1.54
C VAL A 311 0.07 -25.27 1.48
N THR A 312 0.17 -26.09 2.53
CA THR A 312 -0.37 -27.47 2.53
C THR A 312 -1.87 -27.52 2.76
N GLN A 313 -2.43 -26.50 3.40
CA GLN A 313 -3.85 -26.41 3.72
C GLN A 313 -4.35 -24.97 3.73
N LYS A 314 -5.65 -24.78 3.46
CA LYS A 314 -6.33 -23.48 3.58
C LYS A 314 -5.65 -22.35 2.78
N PHE A 315 -5.09 -22.66 1.61
CA PHE A 315 -4.49 -21.67 0.71
C PHE A 315 -5.46 -20.52 0.38
N GLU A 316 -6.75 -20.82 0.31
CA GLU A 316 -7.83 -19.84 0.10
C GLU A 316 -7.83 -18.68 1.09
N LEU A 317 -7.53 -18.94 2.37
CA LEU A 317 -7.43 -17.88 3.39
C LEU A 317 -6.26 -16.94 3.10
N LEU A 318 -5.12 -17.49 2.65
CA LEU A 318 -3.97 -16.67 2.26
C LEU A 318 -4.28 -15.88 0.98
N ARG A 319 -4.96 -16.52 0.01
CA ARG A 319 -5.42 -15.90 -1.23
C ARG A 319 -6.32 -14.71 -0.95
N GLU A 320 -7.30 -14.86 -0.06
CA GLU A 320 -8.20 -13.77 0.36
C GLU A 320 -7.46 -12.67 1.14
N TYR A 321 -6.64 -13.07 2.12
CA TYR A 321 -5.94 -12.14 3.01
C TYR A 321 -4.99 -11.20 2.26
N LEU A 322 -4.23 -11.74 1.31
CA LEU A 322 -3.31 -10.97 0.46
C LEU A 322 -3.97 -10.47 -0.82
N ARG A 323 -5.21 -10.90 -1.12
CA ARG A 323 -5.94 -10.65 -2.36
C ARG A 323 -5.15 -11.11 -3.60
N LEU A 324 -4.55 -12.29 -3.55
CA LEU A 324 -3.66 -12.80 -4.60
C LEU A 324 -4.40 -12.88 -5.95
N GLY A 325 -3.72 -12.48 -7.02
CA GLY A 325 -4.29 -12.47 -8.36
C GLY A 325 -3.96 -13.76 -9.09
N VAL A 326 -4.65 -14.85 -8.76
CA VAL A 326 -4.43 -16.17 -9.36
C VAL A 326 -5.76 -16.88 -9.63
N ASN A 327 -5.81 -17.63 -10.72
CA ASN A 327 -6.94 -18.42 -11.15
C ASN A 327 -6.50 -19.83 -11.59
N TYR A 328 -7.46 -20.75 -11.65
CA TYR A 328 -7.22 -22.18 -11.83
C TYR A 328 -8.21 -22.82 -12.81
N ILE A 329 -7.77 -23.93 -13.40
CA ILE A 329 -8.60 -24.97 -14.00
C ILE A 329 -8.37 -26.22 -13.16
N GLY A 330 -9.37 -26.60 -12.36
CA GLY A 330 -9.17 -27.57 -11.29
C GLY A 330 -8.06 -27.12 -10.34
N THR A 331 -6.93 -27.83 -10.34
CA THR A 331 -5.75 -27.51 -9.50
C THR A 331 -4.60 -26.86 -10.26
N ILE A 332 -4.75 -26.64 -11.57
CA ILE A 332 -3.69 -26.10 -12.43
C ILE A 332 -3.87 -24.59 -12.57
N VAL A 333 -2.80 -23.83 -12.31
CA VAL A 333 -2.78 -22.38 -12.50
C VAL A 333 -2.96 -22.06 -14.00
N ASN A 334 -4.01 -21.34 -14.36
CA ASN A 334 -4.24 -20.89 -15.75
C ASN A 334 -3.85 -19.42 -15.96
N ARG A 335 -3.89 -18.62 -14.90
CA ARG A 335 -3.48 -17.21 -14.91
C ARG A 335 -3.02 -16.83 -13.52
N HIS A 336 -1.96 -16.03 -13.47
CA HIS A 336 -1.54 -15.34 -12.27
C HIS A 336 -0.88 -14.01 -12.65
N ARG A 337 -0.88 -13.08 -11.70
CA ARG A 337 -0.14 -11.81 -11.80
C ARG A 337 1.26 -11.92 -11.19
N VAL A 338 2.08 -10.91 -11.47
CA VAL A 338 3.35 -10.68 -10.76
C VAL A 338 3.02 -9.89 -9.49
N GLU A 339 3.53 -10.32 -8.34
CA GLU A 339 3.22 -9.66 -7.08
C GLU A 339 4.30 -9.83 -6.01
N VAL A 340 4.50 -8.77 -5.25
CA VAL A 340 5.38 -8.71 -4.08
C VAL A 340 4.69 -7.95 -2.96
N TYR A 341 4.80 -8.49 -1.74
CA TYR A 341 4.21 -7.96 -0.52
C TYR A 341 5.30 -7.67 0.49
N LEU A 342 5.20 -6.52 1.14
CA LEU A 342 6.00 -6.21 2.32
C LEU A 342 5.14 -6.40 3.56
N ILE A 343 5.48 -7.46 4.29
CA ILE A 343 4.82 -7.88 5.52
C ILE A 343 5.65 -7.32 6.68
N ASP A 344 5.02 -6.64 7.63
CA ASP A 344 5.70 -6.09 8.80
C ASP A 344 6.03 -7.18 9.85
N GLN A 345 6.70 -6.79 10.94
CA GLN A 345 7.07 -7.71 12.01
C GLN A 345 5.87 -8.32 12.78
N TYR A 346 4.64 -7.89 12.51
CA TYR A 346 3.43 -8.42 13.12
C TYR A 346 2.69 -9.37 12.17
N GLY A 347 3.29 -9.71 11.02
CA GLY A 347 2.68 -10.54 9.99
C GLY A 347 1.66 -9.81 9.12
N HIS A 348 1.68 -8.46 9.09
CA HIS A 348 0.70 -7.66 8.35
C HIS A 348 1.25 -7.09 7.04
N PRO A 349 0.55 -7.27 5.90
CA PRO A 349 0.93 -6.63 4.65
C PRO A 349 0.74 -5.11 4.79
N ARG A 350 1.80 -4.34 4.56
CA ARG A 350 1.80 -2.87 4.64
C ARG A 350 1.89 -2.20 3.29
N TRP A 351 2.42 -2.92 2.31
CA TRP A 351 2.63 -2.44 0.97
C TRP A 351 2.66 -3.62 0.01
N ALA A 352 2.17 -3.41 -1.20
CA ALA A 352 2.33 -4.36 -2.28
C ALA A 352 2.61 -3.63 -3.60
N SER A 353 3.33 -4.31 -4.48
CA SER A 353 3.34 -4.01 -5.91
C SER A 353 2.78 -5.22 -6.63
N THR A 354 1.81 -4.96 -7.51
CA THR A 354 1.05 -6.00 -8.22
C THR A 354 1.00 -5.69 -9.70
N ARG A 355 0.85 -6.75 -10.51
CA ARG A 355 0.77 -6.75 -11.98
C ARG A 355 2.10 -6.45 -12.67
N LEU A 356 2.71 -5.32 -12.34
CA LEU A 356 3.94 -4.86 -12.98
C LEU A 356 5.19 -5.42 -12.30
N HIS A 357 6.27 -5.41 -13.06
CA HIS A 357 7.60 -5.70 -12.54
C HIS A 357 7.95 -4.68 -11.45
N TRP A 358 8.40 -5.20 -10.31
CA TRP A 358 8.88 -4.38 -9.20
C TRP A 358 10.40 -4.20 -9.27
N ASP A 359 10.84 -3.05 -8.76
CA ASP A 359 12.24 -2.67 -8.70
C ASP A 359 12.82 -2.90 -7.29
N GLN A 360 14.03 -3.44 -7.21
CA GLN A 360 14.64 -3.81 -5.93
C GLN A 360 14.94 -2.58 -5.05
N GLU A 361 15.33 -1.45 -5.64
CA GLU A 361 15.59 -0.21 -4.90
C GLU A 361 14.29 0.34 -4.30
N GLN A 362 13.20 0.29 -5.05
CA GLN A 362 11.88 0.62 -4.53
C GLN A 362 11.53 -0.25 -3.30
N ILE A 363 11.77 -1.55 -3.38
CA ILE A 363 11.51 -2.48 -2.26
C ILE A 363 12.36 -2.13 -1.04
N ILE A 364 13.66 -1.90 -1.22
CA ILE A 364 14.58 -1.49 -0.14
C ILE A 364 14.10 -0.20 0.53
N ASN A 365 13.70 0.79 -0.27
CA ASN A 365 13.20 2.07 0.25
C ASN A 365 11.93 1.88 1.10
N GLN A 366 11.04 0.96 0.73
CA GLN A 366 9.86 0.65 1.54
C GLN A 366 10.22 -0.16 2.80
N ILE A 367 11.16 -1.09 2.71
CA ILE A 367 11.69 -1.84 3.86
C ILE A 367 12.29 -0.90 4.90
N SER A 368 13.11 0.06 4.50
CA SER A 368 13.70 1.06 5.40
C SER A 368 12.60 1.85 6.14
N LYS A 369 11.54 2.26 5.44
CA LYS A 369 10.37 2.92 6.06
C LYS A 369 9.66 2.03 7.08
N LEU A 370 9.60 0.71 6.86
CA LEU A 370 9.01 -0.23 7.83
C LEU A 370 9.89 -0.38 9.08
N LEU A 371 11.21 -0.48 8.90
CA LEU A 371 12.17 -0.57 10.01
C LEU A 371 12.17 0.71 10.86
N ASP A 372 12.09 1.89 10.24
CA ASP A 372 12.03 3.16 10.97
C ASP A 372 10.72 3.33 11.76
N ARG A 373 9.60 2.85 11.21
CA ARG A 373 8.32 2.84 11.94
C ARG A 373 8.39 1.97 13.19
N LYS A 374 9.06 0.82 13.13
CA LYS A 374 9.28 -0.05 14.30
C LYS A 374 10.05 0.68 15.40
N LYS A 375 11.19 1.30 15.05
CA LYS A 375 11.99 2.08 16.01
C LYS A 375 11.15 3.15 16.73
N ARG A 376 10.31 3.87 15.98
CA ARG A 376 9.41 4.89 16.54
C ARG A 376 8.32 4.29 17.43
N SER A 377 7.69 3.18 17.03
CA SER A 377 6.65 2.53 17.85
C SER A 377 7.20 1.99 19.15
N ASP A 378 8.39 1.36 19.10
CA ASP A 378 9.04 0.76 20.27
C ASP A 378 9.43 1.86 21.26
N PHE A 379 10.00 2.97 20.77
CA PHE A 379 10.30 4.16 21.58
C PHE A 379 9.04 4.77 22.22
N GLN A 380 7.96 4.91 21.46
CA GLN A 380 6.71 5.48 21.98
C GLN A 380 6.05 4.57 23.04
N SER A 381 6.12 3.25 22.86
CA SER A 381 5.62 2.28 23.84
C SER A 381 6.45 2.32 25.13
N TYR A 382 7.77 2.33 25.00
CA TYR A 382 8.70 2.48 26.13
C TYR A 382 8.43 3.78 26.91
N PHE A 383 8.32 4.92 26.21
CA PHE A 383 8.06 6.21 26.84
C PHE A 383 6.70 6.25 27.55
N LYS A 384 5.65 5.65 26.97
CA LYS A 384 4.34 5.52 27.64
C LYS A 384 4.43 4.69 28.92
N GLY A 385 5.14 3.56 28.89
CA GLY A 385 5.35 2.73 30.09
C GLY A 385 6.11 3.50 31.18
N PHE A 386 7.15 4.22 30.79
CA PHE A 386 7.93 5.07 31.70
C PHE A 386 7.08 6.18 32.35
N VAL A 387 6.29 6.90 31.56
CA VAL A 387 5.37 7.93 32.08
C VAL A 387 4.33 7.32 33.00
N HIS A 388 3.77 6.16 32.66
CA HIS A 388 2.80 5.49 33.52
C HIS A 388 3.42 5.07 34.86
N ASN A 389 4.63 4.51 34.84
CA ASN A 389 5.35 4.08 36.04
C ASN A 389 5.75 5.26 36.94
N ILE A 390 6.21 6.39 36.36
CA ILE A 390 6.47 7.62 37.11
C ILE A 390 5.17 8.17 37.69
N LEU A 391 4.11 8.23 36.90
CA LEU A 391 2.83 8.75 37.37
C LEU A 391 2.26 7.88 38.49
N SER A 392 2.35 6.55 38.38
CA SER A 392 1.93 5.65 39.47
C SER A 392 2.80 5.84 40.71
N ALA A 393 4.12 5.95 40.56
CA ALA A 393 5.02 6.19 41.69
C ALA A 393 4.72 7.53 42.37
N LEU A 394 4.48 8.60 41.60
CA LEU A 394 4.08 9.91 42.12
C LEU A 394 2.69 9.90 42.75
N ILE A 395 1.75 9.10 42.24
CA ILE A 395 0.44 8.90 42.87
C ILE A 395 0.59 8.18 44.21
N PHE A 396 1.40 7.12 44.29
CA PHE A 396 1.65 6.42 45.56
C PHE A 396 2.39 7.31 46.55
N LEU A 397 3.38 8.06 46.10
CA LEU A 397 4.07 9.07 46.91
C LEU A 397 3.09 10.15 47.36
N GLY A 398 2.25 10.66 46.46
CA GLY A 398 1.18 11.59 46.77
C GLY A 398 0.23 11.03 47.83
N ILE A 399 -0.26 9.80 47.70
CA ILE A 399 -1.13 9.16 48.68
C ILE A 399 -0.43 8.93 50.03
N ALA A 400 0.88 8.67 50.03
CA ALA A 400 1.66 8.50 51.24
C ALA A 400 1.88 9.82 52.00
N PHE A 401 2.01 10.93 51.27
CA PHE A 401 2.17 12.27 51.85
C PHE A 401 0.85 13.02 52.05
N PHE A 402 -0.26 12.56 51.47
CA PHE A 402 -1.58 13.16 51.67
C PHE A 402 -2.21 12.62 52.97
N PRO A 403 -2.57 13.52 53.91
CA PRO A 403 -3.18 13.10 55.17
C PRO A 403 -4.52 12.41 54.91
N LYS A 404 -4.63 11.14 55.33
CA LYS A 404 -5.84 10.32 55.15
C LYS A 404 -6.99 10.70 56.08
N CYS A 405 -6.76 11.56 57.07
CA CYS A 405 -7.76 11.95 58.07
C CYS A 405 -8.10 13.46 58.00
N PRO A 406 -9.37 13.86 58.13
CA PRO A 406 -9.77 15.28 58.12
C PRO A 406 -9.08 16.12 59.22
N LEU A 407 -8.82 15.50 60.37
CA LEU A 407 -8.08 16.11 61.47
C LEU A 407 -6.60 16.37 61.10
N CYS A 408 -6.02 15.47 60.32
CA CYS A 408 -4.64 15.54 59.85
C CYS A 408 -4.51 16.66 58.81
N TRP A 409 -5.54 16.86 57.97
CA TRP A 409 -5.65 18.05 57.13
C TRP A 409 -5.74 19.33 57.96
N ALA A 410 -6.53 19.38 59.03
CA ALA A 410 -6.60 20.54 59.91
C ALA A 410 -5.24 20.85 60.58
N VAL A 411 -4.51 19.83 61.04
CA VAL A 411 -3.16 19.97 61.60
C VAL A 411 -2.14 20.37 60.53
N TYR A 412 -2.18 19.79 59.33
CA TYR A 412 -1.28 20.14 58.23
C TYR A 412 -1.54 21.59 57.76
N LEU A 413 -2.80 21.97 57.57
CA LEU A 413 -3.18 23.33 57.21
C LEU A 413 -2.90 24.33 58.36
N SER A 414 -2.94 23.89 59.62
CA SER A 414 -2.54 24.69 60.79
C SER A 414 -1.02 24.86 60.89
N ALA A 415 -0.25 23.79 60.65
CA ALA A 415 1.23 23.80 60.64
C ALA A 415 1.80 24.57 59.44
N PHE A 416 1.12 24.52 58.28
CA PHE A 416 1.39 25.37 57.11
C PHE A 416 0.69 26.74 57.19
N GLY A 417 0.10 27.07 58.35
CA GLY A 417 -0.21 28.45 58.72
C GLY A 417 -1.45 29.06 58.11
N ILE A 418 -2.49 28.29 57.75
CA ILE A 418 -3.74 28.87 57.23
C ILE A 418 -4.55 29.58 58.32
N SER A 419 -4.42 29.16 59.59
CA SER A 419 -4.95 29.91 60.74
C SER A 419 -4.01 31.04 61.21
N GLY A 420 -2.78 31.08 60.70
CA GLY A 420 -1.74 32.09 61.00
C GLY A 420 -1.30 32.89 59.77
N ALA A 421 -2.13 32.96 58.72
CA ALA A 421 -1.82 33.60 57.45
C ALA A 421 -1.89 35.14 57.55
N GLN A 422 -1.09 35.71 58.45
CA GLN A 422 -0.62 37.08 58.30
C GLN A 422 0.55 37.07 57.29
N ALA A 423 0.20 37.31 56.03
CA ALA A 423 0.98 38.04 55.02
C ALA A 423 2.37 37.52 54.54
N ARG A 424 2.86 36.33 54.90
CA ARG A 424 4.17 35.82 54.38
C ARG A 424 4.15 34.49 53.62
N ILE A 425 2.99 34.01 53.16
CA ILE A 425 2.82 32.63 52.60
C ILE A 425 2.85 32.59 51.05
N LEU A 426 3.42 33.60 50.39
CA LEU A 426 4.11 33.34 49.13
C LEU A 426 5.56 33.79 49.31
N GLN A 427 6.41 32.88 49.80
CA GLN A 427 7.83 33.12 49.64
C GLN A 427 8.12 33.25 48.13
N PRO A 428 8.83 34.30 47.66
CA PRO A 428 9.00 34.59 46.24
C PRO A 428 9.54 33.40 45.42
N TRP A 429 10.28 32.49 46.05
CA TRP A 429 10.79 31.28 45.40
C TRP A 429 9.71 30.24 45.06
N LEU A 430 8.56 30.24 45.74
CA LEU A 430 7.45 29.30 45.48
C LEU A 430 6.55 29.77 44.33
N LEU A 431 6.53 31.09 44.08
CA LEU A 431 5.74 31.70 43.01
C LEU A 431 5.96 31.06 41.62
N PRO A 432 7.20 30.80 41.14
CA PRO A 432 7.40 30.14 39.84
C PRO A 432 6.80 28.73 39.79
N PHE A 433 6.80 27.98 40.90
CA PHE A 433 6.18 26.64 40.95
C PHE A 433 4.65 26.71 40.90
N ILE A 434 4.05 27.70 41.56
CA ILE A 434 2.59 27.94 41.51
C ILE A 434 2.18 28.35 40.09
N ILE A 435 2.91 29.29 39.48
CA ILE A 435 2.67 29.71 38.09
C ILE A 435 2.82 28.53 37.13
N ALA A 436 3.89 27.74 37.26
CA ALA A 436 4.11 26.55 36.44
C ALA A 436 2.98 25.52 36.60
N SER A 437 2.50 25.31 37.83
CA SER A 437 1.38 24.40 38.11
C SER A 437 0.07 24.89 37.50
N ILE A 438 -0.20 26.19 37.55
CA ILE A 438 -1.39 26.81 36.93
C ILE A 438 -1.32 26.70 35.40
N ILE A 439 -0.17 26.99 34.80
CA ILE A 439 0.04 26.85 33.35
C ILE A 439 -0.17 25.38 32.93
N LEU A 440 0.42 24.44 33.67
CA LEU A 440 0.26 23.01 33.40
C LEU A 440 -1.21 22.57 33.52
N TYR A 441 -1.91 23.02 34.56
CA TYR A 441 -3.34 22.77 34.76
C TYR A 441 -4.18 23.27 33.58
N LEU A 442 -4.00 24.53 33.18
CA LEU A 442 -4.74 25.13 32.06
C LEU A 442 -4.41 24.44 30.72
N TRP A 443 -3.15 24.03 30.52
CA TRP A 443 -2.74 23.30 29.32
C TRP A 443 -3.39 21.90 29.24
N ILE A 444 -3.42 21.17 30.36
CA ILE A 444 -4.08 19.85 30.44
C ILE A 444 -5.58 19.99 30.15
N LEU A 445 -6.23 20.98 30.76
CA LEU A 445 -7.64 21.29 30.50
C LEU A 445 -7.87 21.65 29.03
N TRP A 446 -7.10 22.58 28.47
CA TRP A 446 -7.24 23.01 27.07
C TRP A 446 -7.07 21.84 26.09
N LYS A 447 -6.01 21.04 26.25
CA LYS A 447 -5.75 19.87 25.40
C LYS A 447 -6.89 18.84 25.48
N SER A 448 -7.39 18.58 26.67
CA SER A 448 -8.51 17.65 26.86
C SER A 448 -9.81 18.19 26.26
N CYS A 449 -10.09 19.49 26.39
CA CYS A 449 -11.31 20.12 25.92
C CYS A 449 -11.32 20.34 24.39
N SER A 450 -10.18 20.72 23.81
CA SER A 450 -10.02 20.96 22.36
C SER A 450 -10.36 19.73 21.52
N SER A 451 -9.98 18.54 21.98
CA SER A 451 -10.29 17.28 21.29
C SER A 451 -11.79 16.91 21.29
N LYS A 452 -12.59 17.49 22.20
CA LYS A 452 -14.00 17.10 22.44
C LYS A 452 -15.01 18.24 22.26
N LYS A 453 -14.57 19.44 21.89
CA LYS A 453 -15.38 20.67 21.78
C LYS A 453 -16.14 21.06 23.07
N LEU A 454 -15.65 20.66 24.24
CA LEU A 454 -16.27 20.92 25.54
C LEU A 454 -15.58 22.09 26.24
N TRP A 455 -16.04 23.31 26.01
CA TRP A 455 -15.34 24.52 26.47
C TRP A 455 -15.69 24.97 27.90
N LEU A 456 -16.82 24.51 28.45
CA LEU A 456 -17.31 24.89 29.79
C LEU A 456 -16.27 24.71 30.91
N PRO A 457 -15.61 23.54 31.08
CA PRO A 457 -14.58 23.37 32.12
C PRO A 457 -13.41 24.34 31.99
N LEU A 458 -13.05 24.71 30.76
CA LEU A 458 -11.96 25.66 30.50
C LEU A 458 -12.36 27.08 30.89
N TYR A 459 -13.61 27.48 30.64
CA TYR A 459 -14.09 28.80 31.06
C TYR A 459 -14.14 28.94 32.59
N PHE A 460 -14.63 27.92 33.31
CA PHE A 460 -14.64 27.92 34.77
C PHE A 460 -13.24 27.84 35.38
N GLY A 461 -12.38 26.98 34.84
CA GLY A 461 -10.99 26.87 35.29
C GLY A 461 -10.17 28.14 35.01
N GLY A 462 -10.33 28.71 33.81
CA GLY A 462 -9.67 29.96 33.41
C GLY A 462 -10.14 31.17 34.20
N SER A 463 -11.46 31.36 34.36
CA SER A 463 -12.00 32.48 35.14
C SER A 463 -11.61 32.41 36.61
N GLY A 464 -11.59 31.20 37.19
CA GLY A 464 -11.12 30.98 38.55
C GLY A 464 -9.65 31.36 38.74
N VAL A 465 -8.78 30.96 37.82
CA VAL A 465 -7.35 31.36 37.82
C VAL A 465 -7.21 32.87 37.70
N SER A 466 -7.93 33.50 36.77
CA SER A 466 -7.89 34.95 36.59
C SER A 466 -8.33 35.71 37.84
N LEU A 467 -9.37 35.24 38.54
CA LEU A 467 -9.84 35.85 39.80
C LEU A 467 -8.83 35.68 40.93
N VAL A 468 -8.22 34.50 41.07
CA VAL A 468 -7.15 34.28 42.06
C VAL A 468 -5.96 35.22 41.80
N ILE A 469 -5.52 35.35 40.54
CA ILE A 469 -4.42 36.25 40.19
C ILE A 469 -4.83 37.70 40.46
N LEU A 470 -5.98 38.16 39.95
CA LEU A 470 -6.44 39.54 40.10
C LEU A 470 -6.55 39.96 41.58
N PHE A 471 -7.19 39.13 42.40
CA PHE A 471 -7.36 39.44 43.82
C PHE A 471 -6.13 39.14 44.69
N SER A 472 -5.13 38.42 44.16
CA SER A 472 -3.83 38.31 44.83
C SER A 472 -3.05 39.64 44.80
N PHE A 473 -3.26 40.47 43.77
CA PHE A 473 -2.68 41.82 43.69
C PHE A 473 -3.46 42.84 44.52
N ILE A 474 -4.78 42.65 44.67
CA ILE A 474 -5.66 43.52 45.45
C ILE A 474 -5.74 42.96 46.88
N GLN A 475 -4.67 43.19 47.66
CA GLN A 475 -4.28 42.55 48.93
C GLN A 475 -5.33 42.46 50.07
N GLN A 476 -6.57 42.93 49.90
CA GLN A 476 -7.59 43.00 50.95
C GLN A 476 -8.88 42.19 50.67
N TRP A 477 -9.09 41.63 49.47
CA TRP A 477 -10.36 40.96 49.14
C TRP A 477 -10.29 39.42 49.21
N ARG A 478 -10.35 38.91 50.45
CA ARG A 478 -10.34 37.46 50.75
C ARG A 478 -11.49 36.70 50.08
N ALA A 479 -12.67 37.32 50.00
CA ALA A 479 -13.83 36.72 49.34
C ALA A 479 -13.59 36.46 47.84
N GLY A 480 -12.87 37.36 47.16
CA GLY A 480 -12.55 37.23 45.74
C GLY A 480 -11.62 36.05 45.44
N MET A 481 -10.59 35.84 46.27
CA MET A 481 -9.71 34.67 46.15
C MET A 481 -10.46 33.35 46.42
N GLY A 482 -11.35 33.35 47.43
CA GLY A 482 -12.21 32.19 47.73
C GLY A 482 -13.13 31.82 46.57
N ALA A 483 -13.75 32.81 45.93
CA ALA A 483 -14.57 32.61 44.74
C ALA A 483 -13.76 32.06 43.55
N GLY A 484 -12.54 32.56 43.34
CA GLY A 484 -11.64 32.07 42.30
C GLY A 484 -11.26 30.60 42.50
N LEU A 485 -10.91 30.19 43.73
CA LEU A 485 -10.62 28.79 44.07
C LEU A 485 -11.85 27.88 43.87
N ALA A 486 -13.05 28.35 44.26
CA ALA A 486 -14.29 27.62 44.04
C ALA A 486 -14.56 27.36 42.54
N LEU A 487 -14.27 28.33 41.68
CA LEU A 487 -14.42 28.20 40.22
C LEU A 487 -13.40 27.24 39.60
N ILE A 488 -12.14 27.24 40.09
CA ILE A 488 -11.12 26.26 39.68
C ILE A 488 -11.58 24.83 40.01
N LEU A 489 -12.10 24.63 41.23
CA LEU A 489 -12.64 23.34 41.68
C LEU A 489 -13.86 22.93 40.84
N ALA A 490 -14.79 23.85 40.58
CA ALA A 490 -15.97 23.59 39.75
C ALA A 490 -15.57 23.18 38.31
N GLY A 491 -14.59 23.86 37.71
CA GLY A 491 -14.05 23.49 36.39
C GLY A 491 -13.44 22.08 36.37
N SER A 492 -12.71 21.72 37.42
CA SER A 492 -12.12 20.39 37.57
C SER A 492 -13.18 19.29 37.75
N MET A 493 -14.21 19.55 38.56
CA MET A 493 -15.33 18.61 38.76
C MET A 493 -16.14 18.43 37.47
N LEU A 494 -16.46 19.52 36.77
CA LEU A 494 -17.16 19.49 35.47
C LEU A 494 -16.39 18.65 34.43
N HIS A 495 -15.07 18.80 34.38
CA HIS A 495 -14.21 18.00 33.50
C HIS A 495 -14.30 16.50 33.82
N SER A 496 -14.29 16.13 35.10
CA SER A 496 -14.42 14.74 35.55
C SER A 496 -15.78 14.14 35.20
N PHE A 497 -16.87 14.86 35.49
CA PHE A 497 -18.24 14.42 35.18
C PHE A 497 -18.48 14.25 33.68
N GLN A 498 -18.01 15.18 32.85
CA GLN A 498 -18.14 15.07 31.39
C GLN A 498 -17.38 13.87 30.83
N LYS A 499 -16.21 13.54 31.41
CA LYS A 499 -15.45 12.35 31.01
C LYS A 499 -16.21 11.06 31.32
N PHE A 500 -16.94 11.01 32.43
CA PHE A 500 -17.77 9.86 32.82
C PHE A 500 -19.00 9.74 31.90
N ALA A 501 -19.72 10.84 31.68
CA ALA A 501 -20.90 10.86 30.81
C ALA A 501 -20.58 10.43 29.37
N PHE A 502 -19.46 10.90 28.80
CA PHE A 502 -19.06 10.56 27.43
C PHE A 502 -18.60 9.10 27.27
N LYS A 503 -18.10 8.48 28.36
CA LYS A 503 -17.74 7.06 28.35
C LYS A 503 -18.99 6.18 28.34
N SER A 504 -19.98 6.52 29.18
CA SER A 504 -21.25 5.81 29.27
C SER A 504 -22.06 5.86 27.96
N THR A 505 -22.11 6.99 27.26
CA THR A 505 -22.85 7.09 25.99
C THR A 505 -22.20 6.31 24.86
N ARG A 506 -20.86 6.21 24.87
CA ARG A 506 -20.13 5.46 23.85
C ARG A 506 -20.23 3.94 24.06
N GLU A 507 -20.17 3.47 25.31
CA GLU A 507 -20.36 2.04 25.63
C GLU A 507 -21.80 1.59 25.35
N GLY A 508 -22.80 2.46 25.52
CA GLY A 508 -24.19 2.17 25.13
C GLY A 508 -24.44 2.15 23.61
N ALA A 509 -23.72 2.98 22.84
CA ALA A 509 -23.83 3.02 21.38
C ALA A 509 -23.05 1.91 20.65
N GLU A 510 -22.10 1.26 21.32
CA GLU A 510 -21.38 0.08 20.80
C GLU A 510 -22.09 -1.24 21.18
N ALA A 511 -23.14 -1.19 22.02
CA ALA A 511 -23.93 -2.34 22.48
C ALA A 511 -25.28 -2.51 21.74
N HIS A 512 -25.62 -1.58 20.83
CA HIS A 512 -26.74 -1.65 19.89
C HIS A 512 -26.20 -1.66 18.46
#